data_AF-D8MI94-F1
#
_entry.id   AF-D8MI94-F1
#
_cell.length_a   1.000
_cell.length_b   1.000
_cell.length_c   1.000
_cell.angle_alpha   90.00
_cell.angle_beta   90.00
_cell.angle_gamma   90.00
#
_symmetry.space_group_name_H-M   'P 1'
#
loop_
_entity.id
_entity.type
_entity.pdbx_description
1 polymer ?
#
loop_
_entity_poly.entity_id
_entity_poly.type
_entity_poly.pdbx_seq_one_letter_code
_entity_poly.pdbx_strand_id
1 'polypeptide(L)' 'VLSAGIEAHGVNPNAIKAMKEVDIDITDQTSDIIDRDILDKADLVVTLCGHANDVCPTTPPHVKRVHWGFMI' A
#
# COMPACT_ATOMS: atom_id res chain seq x y z
N VAL A 1 -8.80 -2.77 -5.75
CA VAL A 1 -7.92 -2.13 -4.75
C VAL A 1 -6.68 -3.01 -4.65
N LEU A 2 -5.49 -2.42 -4.71
CA LEU A 2 -4.21 -3.13 -4.68
C LEU A 2 -3.31 -2.48 -3.62
N SER A 3 -2.37 -3.24 -3.08
CA SER A 3 -1.39 -2.78 -2.09
C SER A 3 0.01 -3.25 -2.49
N ALA A 4 1.01 -2.39 -2.29
CA ALA A 4 2.40 -2.74 -2.52
C ALA A 4 3.32 -1.92 -1.60
N GLY A 5 4.50 -2.47 -1.31
CA GLY A 5 5.56 -1.83 -0.53
C GLY A 5 6.83 -1.62 -1.35
N ILE A 6 7.74 -0.80 -0.84
CA ILE A 6 9.12 -0.71 -1.37
C ILE A 6 9.82 -2.06 -1.20
N GLU A 7 9.50 -2.76 -0.12
CA GLU A 7 9.92 -4.11 0.18
C GLU A 7 8.68 -4.96 0.54
N ALA A 8 8.77 -6.26 0.28
CA ALA A 8 7.73 -7.23 0.63
C ALA A 8 8.30 -8.30 1.54
N HIS A 9 7.72 -8.43 2.74
CA HIS A 9 8.15 -9.37 3.78
C HIS A 9 7.04 -10.33 4.21
N GLY A 10 5.97 -10.41 3.42
CA GLY A 10 4.75 -11.13 3.78
C GLY A 10 3.77 -10.30 4.60
N VAL A 11 2.52 -10.74 4.68
CA VAL A 11 1.50 -10.07 5.48
C VAL A 11 1.74 -10.35 6.96
N ASN A 12 1.78 -9.29 7.78
CA ASN A 12 2.03 -9.42 9.21
C ASN A 12 0.88 -10.20 9.89
N PRO A 13 1.17 -11.30 10.62
CA PRO A 13 0.13 -12.06 11.32
C PRO A 13 -0.70 -11.23 12.31
N ASN A 14 -0.11 -10.21 12.92
CA ASN A 14 -0.83 -9.29 13.80
C ASN A 14 -1.80 -8.39 13.01
N ALA A 15 -1.50 -8.05 11.75
CA ALA A 15 -2.43 -7.32 10.90
C ALA A 15 -3.64 -8.19 10.54
N ILE A 16 -3.41 -9.47 10.21
CA ILE A 16 -4.50 -10.45 9.99
C ILE A 16 -5.38 -10.53 11.23
N LYS A 17 -4.77 -10.64 12.41
CA LYS A 17 -5.49 -10.69 13.69
C LYS A 17 -6.31 -9.41 13.92
N ALA A 18 -5.72 -8.24 13.76
CA ALA A 18 -6.39 -6.96 13.98
C ALA A 18 -7.58 -6.74 13.03
N MET A 19 -7.45 -7.10 11.75
CA MET A 19 -8.56 -7.01 10.79
C MET A 19 -9.67 -8.01 11.11
N LYS A 20 -9.30 -9.21 11.58
CA LYS A 20 -10.27 -10.22 12.01
C LYS A 20 -11.08 -9.80 13.24
N GLU A 21 -10.53 -8.96 14.13
CA GLU A 21 -11.25 -8.39 15.28
C GLU A 21 -12.43 -7.49 14.87
N VAL A 22 -12.43 -7.00 13.63
CA VAL A 22 -13.50 -6.18 13.03
C VAL A 22 -14.21 -6.90 11.87
N ASP A 23 -14.18 -8.24 11.84
CA ASP A 23 -14.82 -9.10 10.84
C ASP A 23 -14.33 -8.88 9.39
N ILE A 24 -13.10 -8.42 9.20
CA ILE A 24 -12.45 -8.27 7.89
C ILE A 24 -11.37 -9.34 7.72
N ASP A 25 -11.50 -10.18 6.70
CA ASP A 25 -10.50 -11.19 6.36
C ASP A 25 -9.51 -10.67 5.32
N ILE A 26 -8.21 -10.72 5.67
CA ILE A 26 -7.10 -10.36 4.77
C ILE A 26 -6.12 -11.53 4.58
N THR A 27 -6.50 -12.75 4.96
CA THR A 27 -5.61 -13.93 4.88
C THR A 27 -5.18 -14.28 3.46
N ASP A 28 -6.03 -14.02 2.47
CA ASP A 28 -5.74 -14.22 1.05
C ASP A 28 -4.98 -13.05 0.38
N GLN A 29 -4.69 -11.98 1.14
CA GLN A 29 -3.89 -10.87 0.60
C GLN A 29 -2.39 -11.20 0.61
N THR A 30 -1.67 -10.61 -0.33
CA THR A 30 -0.23 -10.79 -0.53
C THR A 30 0.54 -9.52 -0.20
N SER A 31 1.79 -9.68 0.21
CA SER A 31 2.74 -8.58 0.32
C SER A 31 3.52 -8.52 -0.98
N ASP A 32 3.25 -7.51 -1.78
CA ASP A 32 3.83 -7.32 -3.10
C ASP A 32 4.77 -6.11 -3.13
N ILE A 33 5.78 -6.17 -4.00
CA ILE A 33 6.69 -5.04 -4.27
C ILE A 33 5.99 -4.10 -5.26
N ILE A 34 6.26 -2.80 -5.18
CA ILE A 34 5.72 -1.79 -6.10
C ILE A 34 6.02 -2.20 -7.56
N ASP A 35 4.95 -2.40 -8.32
CA ASP A 35 4.97 -2.59 -9.76
C ASP A 35 4.69 -1.27 -10.47
N ARG A 36 5.56 -0.89 -11.40
CA ARG A 36 5.49 0.38 -12.12
C ARG A 36 4.34 0.43 -13.13
N ASP A 37 4.00 -0.69 -13.77
CA ASP A 37 2.88 -0.75 -14.70
C ASP A 37 1.55 -0.60 -13.98
N ILE A 38 1.46 -1.09 -12.74
CA ILE A 38 0.29 -0.89 -11.87
C ILE A 38 0.23 0.56 -11.40
N LEU A 39 1.36 1.09 -10.93
CA LEU A 39 1.46 2.45 -10.42
C LEU A 39 1.12 3.50 -11.49
N ASP A 40 1.59 3.32 -12.72
CA ASP A 40 1.40 4.26 -13.83
C ASP A 40 -0.02 4.23 -14.39
N LYS A 41 -0.82 3.20 -14.08
CA LYS A 41 -2.23 3.05 -14.50
C LYS A 41 -3.24 3.32 -13.40
N ALA A 42 -2.77 3.64 -12.19
CA ALA A 42 -3.63 3.85 -11.04
C ALA A 42 -4.41 5.17 -11.15
N ASP A 43 -5.70 5.17 -10.79
CA ASP A 43 -6.46 6.42 -10.68
C ASP A 43 -6.04 7.25 -9.45
N LEU A 44 -5.68 6.55 -8.37
CA LEU A 44 -5.29 7.11 -7.08
C LEU A 44 -4.21 6.26 -6.40
N VAL A 45 -3.15 6.91 -5.94
CA VAL A 45 -2.08 6.32 -5.13
C VAL A 45 -2.10 6.97 -3.75
N VAL A 46 -2.21 6.14 -2.72
CA VAL A 46 -2.24 6.56 -1.30
C VAL A 46 -0.95 6.10 -0.63
N THR A 47 -0.11 7.02 -0.17
CA THR A 47 1.11 6.68 0.60
C THR A 47 0.81 6.74 2.09
N LEU A 48 1.21 5.70 2.84
CA LEU A 48 0.81 5.51 4.25
C LEU A 48 1.87 5.93 5.28
N CYS A 49 3.14 6.04 4.87
CA CYS A 49 4.25 6.50 5.71
C CYS A 49 5.08 7.55 4.98
N GLY A 50 5.81 8.38 5.73
CA GLY A 50 6.67 9.42 5.15
C GLY A 50 7.75 8.83 4.22
N HIS A 51 8.36 7.71 4.62
CA HIS A 51 9.34 7.02 3.79
C HIS A 51 8.75 6.54 2.44
N ALA A 52 7.53 6.01 2.44
CA ALA A 52 6.84 5.67 1.19
C ALA A 52 6.50 6.92 0.39
N ASN A 53 6.18 8.04 1.03
CA ASN A 53 5.93 9.28 0.31
C ASN A 53 7.18 9.80 -0.43
N ASP A 54 8.35 9.66 0.21
CA ASP A 54 9.63 10.18 -0.28
C ASP A 54 10.29 9.26 -1.30
N VAL A 55 10.16 7.94 -1.13
CA VAL A 55 10.85 6.93 -1.95
C VAL A 55 9.97 6.39 -3.08
N CYS A 56 8.64 6.55 -3.01
CA CYS A 56 7.76 6.09 -4.08
C CYS A 56 8.13 6.75 -5.43
N PRO A 57 8.22 5.97 -6.53
CA PRO A 57 8.49 6.51 -7.85
C PRO A 57 7.51 7.61 -8.26
N THR A 58 7.99 8.56 -9.05
CA THR A 58 7.14 9.59 -9.65
C THR A 58 6.10 8.94 -10.57
N THR A 59 4.84 9.34 -10.40
CA THR A 59 3.72 8.84 -11.21
C THR A 59 3.37 9.80 -12.35
N PRO A 60 2.74 9.32 -13.43
CA PRO A 60 2.23 10.17 -14.50
C PRO A 60 1.23 11.23 -14.00
N PRO A 61 1.03 12.34 -14.74
CA PRO A 61 0.17 13.45 -14.30
C PRO A 61 -1.31 13.10 -14.11
N HIS A 62 -1.78 12.03 -14.75
CA HIS A 62 -3.17 11.59 -14.63
C HIS A 62 -3.43 10.81 -13.33
N VAL A 63 -2.38 10.30 -12.69
CA VAL A 63 -2.44 9.55 -11.43
C VAL A 63 -2.54 10.54 -10.27
N LYS A 64 -3.64 10.51 -9.51
CA LYS A 64 -3.76 11.34 -8.31
C LYS A 64 -2.94 10.73 -7.18
N ARG A 65 -2.13 11.54 -6.49
CA ARG A 65 -1.39 11.11 -5.30
C ARG A 65 -1.90 11.82 -4.07
N VAL A 66 -2.13 11.05 -3.00
CA VAL A 66 -2.44 11.57 -1.66
C VAL A 66 -1.56 10.88 -0.63
N HIS A 67 -1.21 11.61 0.42
CA HIS A 67 -0.45 11.07 1.55
C HIS A 67 -1.32 11.02 2.79
N TRP A 68 -1.55 9.82 3.32
CA TRP A 68 -2.26 9.57 4.56
C TRP A 68 -1.30 8.96 5.56
N GLY A 69 -0.43 9.81 6.11
CA GLY A 69 0.52 9.39 7.13
C GLY A 69 -0.21 8.86 8.37
N PHE A 70 0.01 7.58 8.68
CA PHE A 70 -0.37 7.04 9.98
C PHE A 70 0.74 7.37 10.98
N MET A 71 0.50 8.34 11.86
CA MET A 71 1.31 8.52 13.05
C MET A 71 0.86 7.50 14.10
N ILE A 72 1.75 6.59 14.45
CA ILE A 72 1.78 5.92 15.75
C ILE A 72 2.93 6.56 16.54
#